data_AF-A0A5C7CFU0-F1
#
_entry.id   AF-A0A5C7CFU0-F1
#
_cell.length_a   1.000
_cell.length_b   1.000
_cell.length_c   1.000
_cell.angle_alpha   90.00
_cell.angle_beta   90.00
_cell.angle_gamma   90.00
#
_symmetry.space_group_name_H-M   'P 1'
#
loop_
_entity.id
_entity.type
_entity.pdbx_description
1 polymer ?
#
loop_
_entity_poly.entity_id
_entity_poly.type
_entity_poly.pdbx_seq_one_letter_code
_entity_poly.pdbx_strand_id
1 'polypeptide(L)'
;MKEIVDDTIEGVKGRLSGLYGYIATSLFLFNWSNIYFLFFSQKTAEQKISSLYISFDILVNLVIPILFGFIMCALAPRINVLMKSIHKKATLEDKRLQFDNDNYIPRLQLDEELRIDEKKSTRDSLVLEIESLKETLTIATEHMESAIKAKDEVDAQKVSLMLEISKKQDELSSIDIELTALKTDYGSYQKLKDSYLNASNALMSSNLKRDEQVDILLGIIKAIIDNGYVTQEVEDLINKRIEDTGYQIPTENPLRMVPRKYQDAKSFDEAVLIGRDPEKTTLPPNPLMFDKN
;
A
#
# COMPACT_ATOMS: atom_id res chain seq x y z
N MET A 1 -11.67 -105.03 52.84
CA MET A 1 -12.83 -104.39 53.50
C MET A 1 -13.40 -103.23 52.69
N LYS A 2 -12.61 -102.27 52.19
CA LYS A 2 -13.10 -101.18 51.31
C LYS A 2 -13.75 -101.69 50.02
N GLU A 3 -13.12 -102.64 49.34
CA GLU A 3 -13.63 -103.24 48.10
C GLU A 3 -14.98 -103.96 48.27
N ILE A 4 -15.16 -104.70 49.36
CA ILE A 4 -16.44 -105.35 49.70
C ILE A 4 -17.52 -104.30 50.00
N VAL A 5 -17.16 -103.21 50.67
CA VAL A 5 -18.09 -102.12 50.97
C VAL A 5 -18.47 -101.36 49.70
N ASP A 6 -17.52 -101.10 48.81
CA ASP A 6 -17.74 -100.42 47.53
C ASP A 6 -18.61 -101.28 46.59
N ASP A 7 -18.37 -102.58 46.48
CA ASP A 7 -19.22 -103.51 45.71
C ASP A 7 -20.64 -103.61 46.28
N THR A 8 -20.77 -103.58 47.61
CA THR A 8 -22.08 -103.59 48.27
C THR A 8 -22.81 -102.27 48.04
N ILE A 9 -22.11 -101.14 48.11
CA ILE A 9 -22.65 -99.80 47.84
C ILE A 9 -23.04 -99.67 46.38
N GLU A 10 -22.24 -100.18 45.45
CA GLU A 10 -22.51 -100.13 44.02
C GLU A 10 -23.68 -101.05 43.64
N GLY A 11 -23.77 -102.24 44.24
CA GLY A 11 -24.93 -103.13 44.13
C GLY A 11 -26.23 -102.54 44.70
N VAL A 12 -26.14 -101.83 45.83
CA VAL A 12 -27.28 -101.11 46.42
C VAL A 12 -27.65 -99.88 45.58
N LYS A 13 -26.67 -99.13 45.08
CA LYS A 13 -26.86 -97.96 44.22
C LYS A 13 -27.51 -98.34 42.90
N GLY A 14 -27.12 -99.47 42.30
CA GLY A 14 -27.75 -100.01 41.07
C GLY A 14 -29.20 -100.47 41.27
N ARG A 15 -29.54 -100.97 42.47
CA ARG A 15 -30.91 -101.42 42.82
C ARG A 15 -31.82 -100.27 43.28
N LEU A 16 -31.25 -99.24 43.89
CA LEU A 16 -31.93 -98.00 44.29
C LEU A 16 -31.95 -96.95 43.17
N SER A 17 -31.16 -97.12 42.10
CA SER A 17 -31.25 -96.27 40.91
C SER A 17 -32.33 -96.80 39.98
N GLY A 18 -33.55 -96.28 40.13
CA GLY A 18 -34.68 -96.60 39.25
C GLY A 18 -35.99 -96.76 40.01
N LEU A 19 -36.96 -97.40 39.36
CA LEU A 19 -38.34 -97.51 39.83
C LEU A 19 -38.45 -98.07 41.25
N TYR A 20 -37.74 -99.16 41.52
CA TYR A 20 -37.75 -99.82 42.84
C TYR A 20 -37.16 -98.96 43.95
N GLY A 21 -36.12 -98.17 43.63
CA GLY A 21 -35.57 -97.20 44.56
C GLY A 21 -36.55 -96.10 44.90
N TYR A 22 -37.21 -95.50 43.89
CA TYR A 22 -38.22 -94.47 44.14
C TYR A 22 -39.42 -95.01 44.92
N ILE A 23 -39.90 -96.22 44.61
CA ILE A 23 -40.98 -96.87 45.36
C ILE A 23 -40.55 -97.17 46.80
N ALA A 24 -39.35 -97.71 47.01
CA ALA A 24 -38.84 -97.99 48.35
C ALA A 24 -38.65 -96.71 49.18
N THR A 25 -38.07 -95.66 48.59
CA THR A 25 -37.93 -94.36 49.26
C THR A 25 -39.28 -93.72 49.56
N SER A 26 -40.25 -93.84 48.66
CA SER A 26 -41.59 -93.30 48.86
C SER A 26 -42.32 -94.05 49.97
N LEU A 27 -42.30 -95.39 49.95
CA LEU A 27 -42.86 -96.21 51.03
C LEU A 27 -42.23 -95.86 52.38
N PHE A 28 -40.91 -95.69 52.41
CA PHE A 28 -40.19 -95.30 53.62
C PHE A 28 -40.58 -93.92 54.13
N LEU A 29 -40.66 -92.92 53.24
CA LEU A 29 -41.00 -91.54 53.60
C LEU A 29 -42.45 -91.41 54.08
N PHE A 30 -43.39 -92.04 53.39
CA PHE A 30 -44.81 -91.97 53.75
C PHE A 30 -45.13 -92.80 55.01
N ASN A 31 -44.44 -93.92 55.23
CA ASN A 31 -44.59 -94.74 56.44
C ASN A 31 -43.61 -94.36 57.55
N TRP A 32 -42.95 -93.20 57.44
CA TRP A 32 -41.90 -92.84 58.39
C TRP A 32 -42.40 -92.80 59.83
N SER A 33 -43.64 -92.33 60.05
CA SER A 33 -44.30 -92.35 61.36
C SER A 33 -44.50 -93.76 61.92
N ASN A 34 -44.92 -94.72 61.08
CA ASN A 34 -45.14 -96.11 61.45
C ASN A 34 -43.82 -96.82 61.78
N ILE A 35 -42.79 -96.58 60.96
CA ILE A 35 -41.42 -97.08 61.17
C ILE A 35 -40.88 -96.51 62.48
N TYR A 36 -40.99 -95.19 62.67
CA TYR A 36 -40.57 -94.52 63.88
C TYR A 36 -41.28 -95.07 65.13
N PHE A 37 -42.59 -95.27 65.07
CA PHE A 37 -43.36 -95.85 66.17
C PHE A 37 -42.93 -97.29 66.50
N LEU A 38 -42.68 -98.13 65.49
CA LEU A 38 -42.22 -99.50 65.69
C LEU A 38 -40.88 -99.55 66.43
N PHE A 39 -39.91 -98.72 66.03
CA PHE A 39 -38.57 -98.73 66.62
C PHE A 39 -38.49 -97.99 67.96
N PHE A 40 -39.17 -96.86 68.10
CA PHE A 40 -38.94 -95.94 69.24
C PHE A 40 -40.06 -95.93 70.29
N SER A 41 -41.18 -96.62 70.10
CA SER A 41 -42.22 -96.72 71.14
C SER A 41 -41.78 -97.62 72.30
N GLN A 42 -42.16 -97.26 73.54
CA GLN A 42 -41.91 -98.05 74.75
C GLN A 42 -42.92 -99.20 74.97
N LYS A 43 -43.91 -99.37 74.08
CA LYS A 43 -44.90 -100.44 74.15
C LYS A 43 -44.27 -101.83 73.90
N THR A 44 -44.90 -102.90 74.37
CA THR A 44 -44.46 -104.27 74.02
C THR A 44 -44.65 -104.54 72.53
N ALA A 45 -43.89 -105.50 71.96
CA ALA A 45 -43.96 -105.81 70.53
C ALA A 45 -45.40 -106.13 70.07
N GLU A 46 -46.14 -106.91 70.85
CA GLU A 46 -47.53 -107.28 70.57
C GLU A 46 -48.47 -106.06 70.55
N GLN A 47 -48.27 -105.11 71.46
CA GLN A 47 -49.04 -103.86 71.50
C GLN A 47 -48.70 -102.93 70.34
N LYS A 48 -47.44 -102.91 69.90
CA LYS A 48 -47.01 -102.13 68.71
C LYS A 48 -47.65 -102.67 67.44
N ILE A 49 -47.60 -103.99 67.23
CA ILE A 49 -48.19 -104.65 66.06
C ILE A 49 -49.71 -104.48 66.05
N SER A 50 -50.38 -104.70 67.18
CA SER A 50 -51.83 -104.50 67.30
C SER A 50 -52.25 -103.05 67.04
N SER A 51 -51.49 -102.07 67.55
CA SER A 51 -51.76 -100.65 67.31
C SER A 51 -51.61 -100.32 65.83
N LEU A 52 -50.56 -100.82 65.18
CA LEU A 52 -50.32 -100.61 63.76
C LEU A 52 -51.40 -101.27 62.91
N TYR A 53 -51.80 -102.50 63.23
CA TYR A 53 -52.85 -103.21 62.47
C TYR A 53 -54.19 -102.44 62.45
N ILE A 54 -54.54 -101.77 63.55
CA ILE A 54 -55.75 -100.96 63.64
C ILE A 54 -55.59 -99.62 62.91
N SER A 55 -54.40 -99.01 62.94
CA SER A 55 -54.15 -97.69 62.32
C SER A 55 -53.66 -97.75 60.87
N PHE A 56 -53.37 -98.95 60.35
CA PHE A 56 -52.78 -99.11 59.03
C PHE A 56 -53.85 -99.06 57.93
N ASP A 57 -54.03 -97.86 57.37
CA ASP A 57 -54.81 -97.66 56.16
C ASP A 57 -54.00 -98.10 54.93
N ILE A 58 -54.46 -99.14 54.23
CA ILE A 58 -53.80 -99.70 53.03
C ILE A 58 -53.69 -98.65 51.92
N LEU A 59 -54.69 -97.76 51.76
CA LEU A 59 -54.69 -96.78 50.69
C LEU A 59 -53.57 -95.75 50.91
N VAL A 60 -53.48 -95.21 52.12
CA VAL A 60 -52.54 -94.14 52.48
C VAL A 60 -51.13 -94.68 52.71
N ASN A 61 -51.00 -95.85 53.33
CA ASN A 61 -49.70 -96.39 53.74
C ASN A 61 -49.07 -97.30 52.68
N LEU A 62 -49.82 -97.78 51.68
CA LEU A 62 -49.27 -98.69 50.66
C LEU A 62 -49.55 -98.23 49.23
N VAL A 63 -50.80 -97.87 48.89
CA VAL A 63 -51.16 -97.52 47.50
C VAL A 63 -50.61 -96.14 47.09
N ILE A 64 -50.83 -95.10 47.90
CA ILE A 64 -50.34 -93.74 47.65
C ILE A 64 -48.81 -93.70 47.50
N PRO A 65 -48.01 -94.33 48.38
CA PRO A 65 -46.56 -94.29 48.26
C PRO A 65 -46.04 -95.03 47.02
N ILE A 66 -46.69 -96.13 46.61
CA ILE A 66 -46.34 -96.81 45.35
C ILE A 66 -46.62 -95.88 44.16
N LEU A 67 -47.81 -95.29 44.08
CA LEU A 67 -48.17 -94.35 43.01
C LEU A 67 -47.22 -93.13 42.98
N PHE A 68 -46.90 -92.57 44.14
CA PHE A 68 -45.96 -91.46 44.26
C PHE A 68 -44.55 -91.86 43.82
N GLY A 69 -44.11 -93.08 44.15
CA GLY A 69 -42.84 -93.64 43.67
C GLY A 69 -42.77 -93.76 42.15
N PHE A 70 -43.86 -94.20 41.51
CA PHE A 70 -43.97 -94.22 40.04
C PHE A 70 -43.90 -92.81 39.44
N ILE A 71 -44.64 -91.85 40.01
CA ILE A 71 -44.67 -90.46 39.55
C ILE A 71 -43.27 -89.83 39.69
N MET A 72 -42.60 -90.02 40.82
CA MET A 72 -41.26 -89.50 41.05
C MET A 72 -40.23 -90.16 40.12
N CYS A 73 -40.35 -91.45 39.83
CA CYS A 73 -39.49 -92.12 38.84
C CYS A 73 -39.66 -91.52 37.44
N ALA A 74 -40.88 -91.15 37.05
CA ALA A 74 -41.15 -90.50 35.77
C ALA A 74 -40.67 -89.04 35.73
N LEU A 75 -40.72 -88.33 36.86
CA LEU A 75 -40.32 -86.92 36.96
C LEU A 75 -38.83 -86.72 37.19
N ALA A 76 -38.13 -87.68 37.80
CA ALA A 76 -36.71 -87.55 38.15
C ALA A 76 -35.79 -87.19 36.97
N PRO A 77 -35.94 -87.77 35.75
CA PRO A 77 -35.15 -87.36 34.60
C PRO A 77 -35.34 -85.88 34.25
N ARG A 78 -36.57 -85.36 34.37
CA ARG A 78 -36.88 -83.95 34.06
C ARG A 78 -36.28 -83.00 35.09
N ILE A 79 -36.32 -83.36 36.37
CA ILE A 79 -35.71 -82.58 37.46
C ILE A 79 -34.18 -82.51 37.27
N ASN A 80 -33.54 -83.63 36.90
CA ASN A 80 -32.11 -83.67 36.65
C ASN A 80 -31.69 -82.83 35.44
N VAL A 81 -32.49 -82.80 34.37
CA VAL A 81 -32.25 -81.93 33.21
C VAL A 81 -32.35 -80.46 33.61
N LEU A 82 -33.35 -80.10 34.43
CA LEU A 82 -33.53 -78.74 34.91
C LEU A 82 -32.35 -78.28 35.78
N MET A 83 -31.88 -79.15 36.69
CA MET A 83 -30.72 -78.84 37.53
C MET A 83 -29.43 -78.66 36.72
N LYS A 84 -29.21 -79.51 35.70
CA LYS A 84 -28.07 -79.36 34.78
C LYS A 84 -28.14 -78.06 33.97
N SER A 85 -29.34 -77.64 33.56
CA SER A 85 -29.53 -76.37 32.84
C SER A 85 -29.19 -75.16 33.71
N ILE A 86 -29.59 -75.18 34.99
CA ILE A 86 -29.25 -74.12 35.94
C ILE A 86 -27.73 -74.04 36.14
N HIS A 87 -27.06 -75.19 36.35
CA HIS A 87 -25.61 -75.21 36.50
C HIS A 87 -24.86 -74.74 35.24
N LYS A 88 -25.34 -75.12 34.05
CA LYS A 88 -24.76 -74.65 32.79
C LYS A 88 -24.90 -73.13 32.63
N LYS A 89 -26.01 -72.54 33.07
CA LYS A 89 -26.21 -71.09 33.01
C LYS A 89 -25.29 -70.35 33.97
N ALA A 90 -25.21 -70.81 35.23
CA ALA A 90 -24.32 -70.22 36.24
C ALA A 90 -22.84 -70.24 35.80
N THR A 91 -22.36 -71.38 35.30
CA THR A 91 -20.97 -71.51 34.84
C THR A 91 -20.65 -70.66 33.60
N LEU A 92 -21.65 -70.31 32.79
CA LEU A 92 -21.48 -69.47 31.60
C LEU A 92 -21.45 -67.98 31.97
N GLU A 93 -22.21 -67.58 32.98
CA GLU A 93 -22.16 -66.22 33.55
C GLU A 93 -20.82 -65.95 34.26
N ASP A 94 -20.33 -66.91 35.04
CA ASP A 94 -19.00 -66.80 35.69
C ASP A 94 -17.87 -66.64 34.68
N LYS A 95 -17.90 -67.39 33.57
CA LYS A 95 -16.90 -67.29 32.50
C LYS A 95 -16.94 -65.96 31.77
N ARG A 96 -18.12 -65.35 31.61
CA ARG A 96 -18.25 -64.02 31.00
C ARG A 96 -17.66 -62.93 31.90
N LEU A 97 -17.95 -62.99 33.20
CA LEU A 97 -17.42 -62.05 34.18
C LEU A 97 -15.88 -62.11 34.27
N GLN A 98 -15.28 -63.30 34.17
CA GLN A 98 -13.83 -63.46 34.15
C GLN A 98 -13.21 -62.88 32.87
N PHE A 99 -13.81 -63.11 31.71
CA PHE A 99 -13.30 -62.61 30.42
C PHE A 99 -13.32 -61.08 30.31
N ASP A 100 -14.34 -60.42 30.86
CA ASP A 100 -14.42 -58.95 30.89
C ASP A 100 -13.38 -58.35 31.84
N ASN A 101 -13.08 -59.01 32.95
CA ASN A 101 -12.10 -58.55 33.93
C ASN A 101 -10.65 -58.68 33.41
N ASP A 102 -10.33 -59.80 32.76
CA ASP A 102 -8.98 -60.04 32.22
C ASP A 102 -8.62 -59.10 31.06
N ASN A 103 -9.61 -58.61 30.31
CA ASN A 103 -9.42 -57.66 29.20
C ASN A 103 -9.52 -56.19 29.61
N TYR A 104 -9.81 -55.88 30.86
CA TYR A 104 -9.98 -54.50 31.32
C TYR A 104 -8.64 -53.76 31.45
N ILE A 105 -7.64 -54.39 32.06
CA ILE A 105 -6.30 -53.80 32.27
C ILE A 105 -5.58 -53.49 30.93
N PRO A 106 -5.54 -54.40 29.93
CA PRO A 106 -4.90 -54.11 28.65
C PRO A 106 -5.59 -52.99 27.87
N ARG A 107 -6.91 -52.85 27.98
CA ARG A 107 -7.66 -51.77 27.33
C ARG A 107 -7.34 -50.41 27.93
N LEU A 108 -7.22 -50.33 29.25
CA LEU A 108 -6.82 -49.09 29.93
C LEU A 108 -5.40 -48.67 29.53
N GLN A 109 -4.47 -49.62 29.44
CA GLN A 109 -3.10 -49.33 28.99
C GLN A 109 -3.07 -48.83 27.55
N LEU A 110 -3.84 -49.46 26.65
CA LEU A 110 -3.93 -49.05 25.26
C LEU A 110 -4.54 -47.65 25.11
N ASP A 111 -5.57 -47.32 25.88
CA ASP A 111 -6.22 -46.00 25.85
C ASP A 111 -5.29 -44.91 26.39
N GLU A 112 -4.50 -45.22 27.42
CA GLU A 112 -3.48 -44.31 27.94
C GLU A 112 -2.32 -44.11 26.95
N GLU A 113 -1.88 -45.17 26.26
CA GLU A 113 -0.86 -45.11 25.22
C GLU A 113 -1.32 -44.25 24.03
N LEU A 114 -2.54 -44.46 23.54
CA LEU A 114 -3.15 -43.64 22.48
C LEU A 114 -3.22 -42.17 22.90
N ARG A 115 -3.64 -41.88 24.13
CA ARG A 115 -3.70 -40.50 24.64
C ARG A 115 -2.32 -39.86 24.74
N ILE A 116 -1.29 -40.63 25.09
CA ILE A 116 0.09 -40.14 25.14
C ILE A 116 0.59 -39.85 23.72
N ASP A 117 0.29 -40.70 22.76
CA ASP A 117 0.72 -40.53 21.37
C ASP A 117 0.01 -39.36 20.67
N GLU A 118 -1.29 -39.14 20.93
CA GLU A 118 -1.99 -37.93 20.47
C GLU A 118 -1.34 -36.65 21.03
N LYS A 119 -0.98 -36.67 22.31
CA LYS A 119 -0.28 -35.55 22.97
C LYS A 119 1.14 -35.34 22.44
N LYS A 120 1.82 -36.38 21.99
CA LYS A 120 3.12 -36.26 21.32
C LYS A 120 2.95 -35.68 19.92
N SER A 121 2.02 -36.23 19.12
CA SER A 121 1.77 -35.74 17.76
C SER A 121 1.39 -34.26 17.74
N THR A 122 0.53 -33.82 18.67
CA THR A 122 0.14 -32.40 18.79
C THR A 122 1.30 -31.52 19.24
N ARG A 123 2.16 -32.00 20.14
CA ARG A 123 3.37 -31.29 20.54
C ARG A 123 4.32 -31.13 19.35
N ASP A 124 4.55 -32.21 18.59
CA ASP A 124 5.47 -32.21 17.47
C ASP A 124 4.97 -31.28 16.35
N SER A 125 3.65 -31.25 16.08
CA SER A 125 3.08 -30.29 15.13
C SER A 125 3.24 -28.83 15.60
N LEU A 126 3.03 -28.56 16.89
CA LEU A 126 3.24 -27.22 17.46
C LEU A 126 4.71 -26.80 17.44
N VAL A 127 5.64 -27.74 17.65
CA VAL A 127 7.08 -27.47 17.54
C VAL A 127 7.46 -27.08 16.11
N LEU A 128 6.97 -27.82 15.11
CA LEU A 128 7.18 -27.49 13.70
C LEU A 128 6.58 -26.12 13.33
N GLU A 129 5.39 -25.82 13.84
CA GLU A 129 4.75 -24.51 13.62
C GLU A 129 5.59 -23.37 14.24
N ILE A 130 6.06 -23.54 15.48
CA ILE A 130 6.93 -22.57 16.16
C ILE A 130 8.24 -22.36 15.37
N GLU A 131 8.83 -23.42 14.83
CA GLU A 131 10.07 -23.35 14.05
C GLU A 131 9.84 -22.59 12.73
N SER A 132 8.75 -22.88 12.03
CA SER A 132 8.36 -22.13 10.81
C SER A 132 8.07 -20.66 11.10
N LEU A 133 7.41 -20.35 12.22
CA LEU A 133 7.13 -18.98 12.63
C LEU A 133 8.41 -18.23 12.99
N LYS A 134 9.37 -18.89 13.65
CA LYS A 134 10.69 -18.31 13.91
C LYS A 134 11.43 -18.00 12.61
N GLU A 135 11.43 -18.92 11.65
CA GLU A 135 12.08 -18.73 10.36
C GLU A 135 11.47 -17.54 9.60
N THR A 136 10.14 -17.48 9.51
CA THR A 136 9.45 -16.33 8.88
C THR A 136 9.72 -15.01 9.61
N LEU A 137 9.85 -15.03 10.94
CA LEU A 137 10.21 -13.86 11.73
C LEU A 137 11.64 -13.40 11.42
N THR A 138 12.61 -14.31 11.34
CA THR A 138 13.99 -13.96 10.94
C THR A 138 14.03 -13.35 9.53
N ILE A 139 13.34 -13.95 8.56
CA ILE A 139 13.27 -13.42 7.19
C ILE A 139 12.61 -12.03 7.19
N ALA A 140 11.52 -11.83 7.92
CA ALA A 140 10.85 -10.54 8.03
C ALA A 140 11.75 -9.48 8.67
N THR A 141 12.54 -9.84 9.69
CA THR A 141 13.49 -8.92 10.32
C THR A 141 14.63 -8.54 9.37
N GLU A 142 15.17 -9.48 8.59
CA GLU A 142 16.19 -9.18 7.58
C GLU A 142 15.68 -8.25 6.48
N HIS A 143 14.45 -8.50 6.00
CA HIS A 143 13.79 -7.60 5.04
C HIS A 143 13.58 -6.20 5.62
N MET A 144 13.18 -6.10 6.89
CA MET A 144 13.01 -4.83 7.57
C MET A 144 14.34 -4.07 7.71
N GLU A 145 15.42 -4.75 8.10
CA GLU A 145 16.76 -4.12 8.14
C GLU A 145 17.23 -3.66 6.75
N SER A 146 17.00 -4.46 5.71
CA SER A 146 17.30 -4.07 4.33
C SER A 146 16.50 -2.84 3.90
N ALA A 147 15.22 -2.76 4.27
CA ALA A 147 14.37 -1.62 3.95
C ALA A 147 14.82 -0.35 4.70
N ILE A 148 15.28 -0.47 5.95
CA ILE A 148 15.86 0.63 6.71
C ILE A 148 17.11 1.16 6.02
N LYS A 149 18.04 0.28 5.62
CA LYS A 149 19.26 0.69 4.89
C LYS A 149 18.95 1.39 3.58
N ALA A 150 17.99 0.88 2.79
CA ALA A 150 17.57 1.51 1.55
C ALA A 150 16.96 2.89 1.80
N LYS A 151 16.17 3.05 2.87
CA LYS A 151 15.62 4.35 3.26
C LYS A 151 16.71 5.34 3.64
N ASP A 152 17.70 4.93 4.43
CA ASP A 152 18.81 5.79 4.84
C ASP A 152 19.63 6.27 3.62
N GLU A 153 19.81 5.42 2.61
CA GLU A 153 20.45 5.80 1.34
C GLU A 153 19.62 6.83 0.57
N VAL A 154 18.30 6.64 0.49
CA VAL A 154 17.39 7.62 -0.14
C VAL A 154 17.39 8.95 0.61
N ASP A 155 17.41 8.93 1.94
CA ASP A 155 17.48 10.13 2.76
C ASP A 155 18.82 10.86 2.55
N ALA A 156 19.94 10.14 2.43
CA ALA A 156 21.23 10.72 2.07
C ALA A 156 21.22 11.35 0.67
N GLN A 157 20.64 10.67 -0.33
CA GLN A 157 20.48 11.20 -1.68
C GLN A 157 19.62 12.47 -1.69
N LYS A 158 18.52 12.48 -0.93
CA LYS A 158 17.64 13.65 -0.78
C LYS A 158 18.38 14.86 -0.22
N VAL A 159 19.23 14.67 0.81
CA VAL A 159 20.06 15.76 1.35
C VAL A 159 21.04 16.28 0.30
N SER A 160 21.68 15.39 -0.47
CA SER A 160 22.61 15.80 -1.53
C SER A 160 21.94 16.62 -2.64
N LEU A 161 20.75 16.19 -3.10
CA LEU A 161 19.96 16.92 -4.09
C LEU A 161 19.49 18.28 -3.55
N MET A 162 19.11 18.33 -2.27
CA MET A 162 18.69 19.58 -1.64
C MET A 162 19.84 20.61 -1.57
N LEU A 163 21.07 20.15 -1.32
CA LEU A 163 22.26 21.01 -1.39
C LEU A 163 22.52 21.50 -2.82
N GLU A 164 22.37 20.63 -3.83
CA GLU A 164 22.54 21.01 -5.23
C GLU A 164 21.48 22.03 -5.68
N ILE A 165 20.22 21.84 -5.29
CA ILE A 165 19.13 22.80 -5.51
C ILE A 165 19.47 24.15 -4.88
N SER A 166 19.92 24.16 -3.62
CA SER A 166 20.32 25.42 -2.95
C SER A 166 21.43 26.13 -3.72
N LYS A 167 22.46 25.40 -4.14
CA LYS A 167 23.55 25.97 -4.93
C LYS A 167 23.06 26.55 -6.26
N LYS A 168 22.17 25.84 -6.96
CA LYS A 168 21.58 26.32 -8.21
C LYS A 168 20.69 27.54 -8.00
N GLN A 169 19.97 27.60 -6.88
CA GLN A 169 19.18 28.77 -6.49
C GLN A 169 20.08 30.00 -6.30
N ASP A 170 21.22 29.84 -5.63
CA ASP A 170 22.19 30.91 -5.40
C ASP A 170 22.83 31.39 -6.72
N GLU A 171 23.21 30.45 -7.60
CA GLU A 171 23.71 30.76 -8.95
C GLU A 171 22.67 31.57 -9.76
N LEU A 172 21.40 31.17 -9.71
CA LEU A 172 20.32 31.84 -10.41
C LEU A 172 20.08 33.26 -9.86
N SER A 173 20.14 33.43 -8.53
CA SER A 173 20.06 34.74 -7.91
C SER A 173 21.22 35.65 -8.32
N SER A 174 22.44 35.12 -8.43
CA SER A 174 23.60 35.89 -8.91
C SER A 174 23.40 36.35 -10.35
N ILE A 175 22.94 35.46 -11.23
CA ILE A 175 22.67 35.79 -12.64
C ILE A 175 21.57 36.86 -12.76
N ASP A 176 20.53 36.81 -11.93
CA ASP A 176 19.47 37.81 -11.94
C ASP A 176 19.97 39.21 -11.52
N ILE A 177 20.87 39.26 -10.53
CA ILE A 177 21.57 40.51 -10.14
C ILE A 177 22.41 41.05 -11.30
N GLU A 178 23.18 40.19 -11.99
CA GLU A 178 23.96 40.62 -13.16
C GLU A 178 23.09 41.11 -14.32
N LEU A 179 21.97 40.42 -14.58
CA LEU A 179 21.04 40.77 -15.65
C LEU A 179 20.35 42.11 -15.36
N THR A 180 19.95 42.36 -14.11
CA THR A 180 19.36 43.63 -13.69
C THR A 180 20.36 44.79 -13.76
N ALA A 181 21.62 44.56 -13.41
CA ALA A 181 22.70 45.54 -13.60
C ALA A 181 22.90 45.87 -15.09
N LEU A 182 23.05 44.85 -15.94
CA LEU A 182 23.23 45.03 -17.38
C LEU A 182 22.04 45.75 -18.04
N LYS A 183 20.80 45.45 -17.61
CA LYS A 183 19.59 46.13 -18.08
C LYS A 183 19.60 47.63 -17.71
N THR A 184 20.11 47.96 -16.53
CA THR A 184 20.25 49.34 -16.06
C THR A 184 21.31 50.09 -16.88
N ASP A 185 22.44 49.45 -17.14
CA ASP A 185 23.51 50.00 -17.98
C ASP A 185 23.04 50.21 -19.42
N TYR A 186 22.33 49.23 -20.00
CA TYR A 186 21.75 49.36 -21.33
C TYR A 186 20.73 50.50 -21.40
N GLY A 187 19.88 50.64 -20.38
CA GLY A 187 18.95 51.77 -20.27
C GLY A 187 19.67 53.13 -20.22
N SER A 188 20.81 53.19 -19.53
CA SER A 188 21.65 54.39 -19.46
C SER A 188 22.33 54.70 -20.79
N TYR A 189 22.83 53.67 -21.49
CA TYR A 189 23.39 53.79 -22.83
C TYR A 189 22.36 54.31 -23.84
N GLN A 190 21.12 53.81 -23.80
CA GLN A 190 20.04 54.30 -24.68
C GLN A 190 19.76 55.80 -24.46
N LYS A 191 19.65 56.24 -23.19
CA LYS A 191 19.49 57.67 -22.87
C LYS A 191 20.65 58.52 -23.39
N LEU A 192 21.89 58.02 -23.26
CA LEU A 192 23.07 58.72 -23.77
C LEU A 192 23.06 58.81 -25.29
N LYS A 193 22.69 57.73 -25.98
CA LYS A 193 22.53 57.69 -27.43
C LYS A 193 21.48 58.69 -27.92
N ASP A 194 20.31 58.73 -27.28
CA ASP A 194 19.24 59.67 -27.60
C ASP A 194 19.69 61.12 -27.37
N SER A 195 20.41 61.38 -26.27
CA SER A 195 20.99 62.70 -25.98
C SER A 195 22.01 63.12 -27.05
N TYR A 196 22.87 62.21 -27.49
CA TYR A 196 23.84 62.48 -28.56
C TYR A 196 23.15 62.78 -29.90
N LEU A 197 22.14 61.97 -30.29
CA LEU A 197 21.36 62.21 -31.50
C LEU A 197 20.66 63.57 -31.48
N ASN A 198 20.06 63.92 -30.35
CA ASN A 198 19.43 65.23 -30.16
C ASN A 198 20.44 66.38 -30.26
N ALA A 199 21.61 66.25 -29.64
CA ALA A 199 22.67 67.25 -29.73
C ALA A 199 23.21 67.39 -31.17
N SER A 200 23.42 66.28 -31.86
CA SER A 200 23.84 66.26 -33.27
C SER A 200 22.82 66.95 -34.18
N ASN A 201 21.54 66.65 -34.02
CA ASN A 201 20.45 67.29 -34.78
C ASN A 201 20.35 68.79 -34.47
N ALA A 202 20.53 69.18 -33.19
CA ALA A 202 20.56 70.58 -32.79
C ALA A 202 21.72 71.33 -33.46
N LEU A 203 22.93 70.76 -33.47
CA LEU A 203 24.09 71.34 -34.16
C LEU A 203 23.84 71.47 -35.67
N MET A 204 23.28 70.45 -36.31
CA MET A 204 22.97 70.49 -37.74
C MET A 204 21.96 71.59 -38.07
N SER A 205 20.89 71.73 -37.28
CA SER A 205 19.93 72.83 -37.44
C SER A 205 20.53 74.22 -37.18
N SER A 206 21.50 74.32 -36.25
CA SER A 206 22.21 75.57 -35.98
C SER A 206 23.15 75.97 -37.11
N ASN A 207 23.80 74.99 -37.75
CA ASN A 207 24.65 75.21 -38.91
C ASN A 207 23.80 75.64 -40.12
N LEU A 208 22.68 74.97 -40.39
CA LEU A 208 21.74 75.37 -41.44
C LEU A 208 21.26 76.82 -41.27
N LYS A 209 20.92 77.23 -40.04
CA LYS A 209 20.55 78.63 -39.74
C LYS A 209 21.70 79.60 -39.97
N ARG A 210 22.93 79.20 -39.65
CA ARG A 210 24.12 80.03 -39.90
C ARG A 210 24.35 80.20 -41.39
N ASP A 211 24.23 79.12 -42.16
CA ASP A 211 24.40 79.14 -43.62
C ASP A 211 23.32 80.02 -44.27
N GLU A 212 22.06 79.92 -43.83
CA GLU A 212 20.97 80.80 -44.27
C GLU A 212 21.25 82.28 -43.95
N GLN A 213 21.79 82.58 -42.76
CA GLN A 213 22.19 83.95 -42.40
C GLN A 213 23.35 84.47 -43.26
N VAL A 214 24.32 83.60 -43.60
CA VAL A 214 25.42 83.93 -44.51
C VAL A 214 24.87 84.24 -45.90
N ASP A 215 23.97 83.41 -46.43
CA ASP A 215 23.31 83.63 -47.72
C ASP A 215 22.54 84.95 -47.76
N ILE A 216 21.79 85.28 -46.70
CA ILE A 216 21.08 86.58 -46.58
C ILE A 216 22.07 87.74 -46.59
N LEU A 217 23.16 87.67 -45.82
CA LEU A 217 24.19 88.71 -45.79
C LEU A 217 24.88 88.87 -47.14
N LEU A 218 25.21 87.78 -47.81
CA LEU A 218 25.75 87.79 -49.18
C LEU A 218 24.76 88.42 -50.16
N GLY A 219 23.47 88.11 -50.05
CA GLY A 219 22.40 88.75 -50.83
C GLY A 219 22.32 90.27 -50.61
N ILE A 220 22.43 90.73 -49.36
CA ILE A 220 22.46 92.17 -49.02
C ILE A 220 23.72 92.83 -49.60
N ILE A 221 24.90 92.23 -49.42
CA ILE A 221 26.16 92.73 -49.96
C ILE A 221 26.06 92.86 -51.48
N LYS A 222 25.53 91.83 -52.16
CA LYS A 222 25.31 91.85 -53.60
C LYS A 222 24.36 92.98 -54.01
N ALA A 223 23.25 93.17 -53.31
CA ALA A 223 22.33 94.27 -53.61
C ALA A 223 22.98 95.65 -53.43
N ILE A 224 23.87 95.82 -52.45
CA ILE A 224 24.62 97.07 -52.24
C ILE A 224 25.61 97.31 -53.38
N ILE A 225 26.33 96.27 -53.83
CA ILE A 225 27.22 96.33 -55.00
C ILE A 225 26.43 96.66 -56.26
N ASP A 226 25.31 95.96 -56.50
CA ASP A 226 24.48 96.12 -57.70
C ASP A 226 23.84 97.51 -57.80
N ASN A 227 23.50 98.13 -56.67
CA ASN A 227 22.98 99.49 -56.62
C ASN A 227 24.07 100.58 -56.75
N GLY A 228 25.34 100.21 -56.85
CA GLY A 228 26.44 101.10 -57.21
C GLY A 228 26.90 102.05 -56.10
N TYR A 229 26.83 101.61 -54.84
CA TYR A 229 27.25 102.39 -53.67
C TYR A 229 28.69 102.09 -53.19
N VAL A 230 29.41 101.21 -53.86
CA VAL A 230 30.74 100.72 -53.43
C VAL A 230 31.79 101.05 -54.48
N THR A 231 32.96 101.53 -54.06
CA THR A 231 34.09 101.78 -54.97
C THR A 231 34.70 100.46 -55.43
N GLN A 232 35.31 100.44 -56.62
CA GLN A 232 35.87 99.22 -57.22
C GLN A 232 36.90 98.52 -56.31
N GLU A 233 37.72 99.30 -55.58
CA GLU A 233 38.70 98.76 -54.62
C GLU A 233 38.03 98.01 -53.44
N VAL A 234 36.89 98.51 -52.97
CA VAL A 234 36.13 97.89 -51.88
C VAL A 234 35.35 96.67 -52.40
N GLU A 235 34.85 96.71 -53.64
CA GLU A 235 34.22 95.56 -54.30
C GLU A 235 35.21 94.40 -54.49
N ASP A 236 36.43 94.67 -54.95
CA ASP A 236 37.47 93.64 -55.10
C ASP A 236 37.89 93.04 -53.75
N LEU A 237 37.93 93.85 -52.69
CA LEU A 237 38.24 93.38 -51.33
C LEU A 237 37.13 92.48 -50.77
N ILE A 238 35.86 92.83 -51.06
CA ILE A 238 34.69 92.04 -50.68
C ILE A 238 34.69 90.71 -51.44
N ASN A 239 34.89 90.73 -52.76
CA ASN A 239 34.93 89.51 -53.58
C ASN A 239 36.05 88.56 -53.13
N LYS A 240 37.24 89.09 -52.85
CA LYS A 240 38.35 88.31 -52.32
C LYS A 240 38.01 87.66 -50.98
N ARG A 241 37.35 88.38 -50.08
CA ARG A 241 36.95 87.84 -48.77
C ARG A 241 35.84 86.79 -48.86
N ILE A 242 34.98 86.88 -49.88
CA ILE A 242 33.93 85.89 -50.15
C ILE A 242 34.53 84.63 -50.79
N GLU A 243 35.50 84.78 -51.69
CA GLU A 243 36.26 83.64 -52.24
C GLU A 243 37.04 82.89 -51.16
N ASP A 244 37.62 83.59 -50.17
CA ASP A 244 38.27 82.98 -49.00
C ASP A 244 37.29 82.10 -48.17
N THR A 245 35.98 82.30 -48.30
CA THR A 245 34.95 81.46 -47.66
C THR A 245 34.45 80.31 -48.55
N GLY A 246 34.96 80.18 -49.78
CA GLY A 246 34.60 79.13 -50.73
C GLY A 246 33.33 79.38 -51.55
N TYR A 247 32.73 80.56 -51.44
CA TYR A 247 31.55 80.98 -52.22
C TYR A 247 31.97 81.75 -53.49
N GLN A 248 31.30 81.51 -54.62
CA GLN A 248 31.50 82.26 -55.87
C GLN A 248 30.27 83.11 -56.19
N ILE A 249 30.47 84.41 -56.42
CA ILE A 249 29.39 85.32 -56.83
C ILE A 249 29.27 85.34 -58.36
N PRO A 250 28.06 85.20 -58.94
CA PRO A 250 27.85 85.35 -60.38
C PRO A 250 28.22 86.77 -60.84
N THR A 251 29.10 86.87 -61.85
CA THR A 251 29.90 88.06 -62.16
C THR A 251 29.24 89.07 -63.11
N GLU A 252 28.01 88.83 -63.57
CA GLU A 252 27.39 89.66 -64.62
C GLU A 252 26.45 90.72 -64.04
N ASN A 253 26.96 91.95 -63.90
CA ASN A 253 26.15 93.13 -63.55
C ASN A 253 25.96 94.06 -64.77
N PRO A 254 24.75 94.18 -65.33
CA PRO A 254 24.46 95.02 -66.49
C PRO A 254 24.52 96.54 -66.21
N LEU A 255 24.66 96.97 -64.95
CA LEU A 255 24.78 98.39 -64.57
C LEU A 255 26.24 98.91 -64.57
N ARG A 256 27.23 98.05 -64.84
CA ARG A 256 28.64 98.45 -65.05
C ARG A 256 28.88 99.27 -66.34
N MET A 257 27.88 99.39 -67.22
CA MET A 257 28.04 100.05 -68.52
C MET A 257 27.89 101.58 -68.52
N VAL A 258 27.66 102.22 -67.37
CA VAL A 258 27.55 103.68 -67.31
C VAL A 258 28.61 104.27 -66.37
N PRO A 259 29.78 104.70 -66.89
CA PRO A 259 30.74 105.44 -66.07
C PRO A 259 30.14 106.79 -65.65
N ARG A 260 30.12 107.07 -64.33
CA ARG A 260 29.87 108.44 -63.86
C ARG A 260 31.15 109.24 -64.02
N LYS A 261 31.09 110.33 -64.79
CA LYS A 261 32.16 111.34 -64.80
C LYS A 261 32.10 112.10 -63.49
N TYR A 262 33.13 111.98 -62.67
CA TYR A 262 33.41 112.96 -61.62
C TYR A 262 34.09 114.16 -62.28
N GLN A 263 33.63 115.36 -61.94
CA GLN A 263 34.34 116.59 -62.26
C GLN A 263 35.22 116.92 -61.06
N ASP A 264 36.53 117.10 -61.28
CA ASP A 264 37.48 117.45 -60.22
C ASP A 264 37.05 118.75 -59.52
N ALA A 265 36.58 118.64 -58.28
CA ALA A 265 36.28 119.77 -57.41
C ALA A 265 37.37 119.88 -56.32
N LYS A 266 37.90 121.10 -56.13
CA LYS A 266 39.07 121.41 -55.29
C LYS A 266 38.79 121.49 -53.78
N SER A 267 37.64 121.05 -53.27
CA SER A 267 37.41 120.86 -51.82
C SER A 267 36.19 119.96 -51.53
N PHE A 268 36.14 119.41 -50.33
CA PHE A 268 35.20 118.36 -49.89
C PHE A 268 33.76 118.84 -49.65
N ASP A 269 33.53 120.16 -49.54
CA ASP A 269 32.24 120.74 -49.12
C ASP A 269 31.28 121.11 -50.27
N GLU A 270 31.65 120.86 -51.53
CA GLU A 270 30.85 121.25 -52.71
C GLU A 270 30.45 120.07 -53.63
N ALA A 271 30.59 118.82 -53.18
CA ALA A 271 30.18 117.65 -53.96
C ALA A 271 28.65 117.49 -54.00
N VAL A 272 27.99 118.18 -54.94
CA VAL A 272 26.56 118.00 -55.23
C VAL A 272 26.37 116.76 -56.12
N LEU A 273 25.69 115.74 -55.58
CA LEU A 273 25.22 114.57 -56.33
C LEU A 273 24.09 114.97 -57.28
N ILE A 274 24.40 115.11 -58.57
CA ILE A 274 23.36 115.21 -59.60
C ILE A 274 22.82 113.79 -59.86
N GLY A 275 21.51 113.62 -59.64
CA GLY A 275 20.79 112.37 -59.90
C GLY A 275 20.81 111.94 -61.37
N ARG A 276 20.47 110.66 -61.61
CA ARG A 276 20.47 110.06 -62.95
C ARG A 276 19.41 110.71 -63.86
N ASP A 277 19.75 110.79 -65.15
CA ASP A 277 18.86 111.17 -66.24
C ASP A 277 17.62 110.23 -66.27
N PRO A 278 16.41 110.74 -65.98
CA PRO A 278 15.23 109.90 -65.77
C PRO A 278 14.74 109.17 -67.02
N GLU A 279 15.19 109.56 -68.22
CA GLU A 279 14.72 108.99 -69.49
C GLU A 279 15.40 107.67 -69.91
N LYS A 280 16.38 107.17 -69.14
CA LYS A 280 17.06 105.88 -69.42
C LYS A 280 16.90 104.81 -68.34
N THR A 281 16.01 105.05 -67.38
CA THR A 281 15.65 104.10 -66.31
C THR A 281 14.39 103.31 -66.66
N THR A 282 14.45 102.49 -67.71
CA THR A 282 13.52 101.36 -67.83
C THR A 282 14.15 100.17 -67.12
N LEU A 283 13.59 99.82 -65.96
CA LEU A 283 13.91 98.58 -65.26
C LEU A 283 13.56 97.38 -66.16
N PRO A 284 14.40 96.34 -66.24
CA PRO A 284 13.96 95.06 -66.79
C PRO A 284 12.83 94.48 -65.91
N PRO A 285 11.84 93.78 -66.50
CA PRO A 285 10.75 93.18 -65.76
C PRO A 285 11.27 92.15 -64.74
N ASN A 286 10.68 92.20 -63.54
CA ASN A 286 10.99 91.34 -62.40
C ASN A 286 10.73 89.85 -62.73
N PRO A 287 11.71 88.93 -62.54
CA PRO A 287 11.59 87.51 -62.89
C PRO A 287 10.72 86.66 -61.93
N LEU A 288 9.84 87.28 -61.15
CA LEU A 288 8.94 86.60 -60.21
C LEU A 288 7.48 86.94 -60.52
N MET A 289 6.93 86.36 -61.58
CA MET A 289 5.50 86.02 -61.71
C MET A 289 5.34 84.90 -62.75
N PHE A 290 4.50 83.90 -62.40
CA PHE A 290 4.09 82.68 -63.12
C PHE A 290 5.16 81.56 -63.08
N ASP A 291 4.98 80.46 -62.34
CA ASP A 291 3.85 79.53 -62.42
C ASP A 291 3.15 79.22 -61.08
N LYS A 292 1.83 79.34 -61.09
CA LYS A 292 0.93 78.52 -60.29
C LYS A 292 0.42 77.41 -61.21
N ASN A 293 0.78 76.17 -60.91
CA ASN A 293 -0.02 74.97 -61.13
C ASN A 293 0.31 73.98 -60.03
#